data_AF-A0A1Z1W8B7-F1
#
_entry.id   AF-A0A1Z1W8B7-F1
#
_cell.length_a   1.000
_cell.length_b   1.000
_cell.length_c   1.000
_cell.angle_alpha   90.00
_cell.angle_beta   90.00
_cell.angle_gamma   90.00
#
_symmetry.space_group_name_H-M   'P 1'
#
loop_
_entity.id
_entity.type
_entity.pdbx_description
1 polymer ?
#
loop_
_entity_poly.entity_id
_entity_poly.type
_entity_poly.pdbx_seq_one_letter_code
_entity_poly.pdbx_strand_id
1 'polypeptide(L)'
;MLRGHTAHELGEDWMRKTAVGSMVTGTVAVAVLVACGQSVARTGDSTQAHAAPKTGGHTYKLQHSDIHWSGSKTPFESQIKLPDGRRVAMHYLEKKGLYVQDYSPKARGWSKPKNIYRTKTDACQGIHLKHRAGTVAAIADWATYCADGEPPQESLAAVATGRLTKWDRHLTKGFDGWAKADITKNGKQVTFKYHSDRLKWTKAKGFPKNPLD
;
A
#
# COMPACT_ATOMS: atom_id res chain seq x y z
N MET A 1 -43.15 17.39 -46.64
CA MET A 1 -43.01 18.57 -45.75
C MET A 1 -41.91 18.22 -44.74
N LEU A 2 -40.63 18.44 -45.02
CA LEU A 2 -39.84 19.69 -44.97
C LEU A 2 -39.79 20.36 -43.59
N ARG A 3 -38.68 20.11 -42.88
CA ARG A 3 -37.77 21.03 -42.14
C ARG A 3 -37.04 20.18 -41.07
N GLY A 4 -35.72 20.03 -41.03
CA GLY A 4 -34.63 20.86 -41.55
C GLY A 4 -34.02 21.69 -40.41
N HIS A 5 -32.77 21.37 -40.02
CA HIS A 5 -31.65 22.27 -39.69
C HIS A 5 -30.56 21.49 -38.94
N THR A 6 -29.52 20.97 -39.62
CA THR A 6 -28.23 21.58 -40.02
C THR A 6 -27.28 21.95 -38.88
N ALA A 7 -26.07 21.44 -39.05
CA ALA A 7 -24.86 21.57 -38.26
C ALA A 7 -24.30 23.00 -38.17
N HIS A 8 -23.41 23.20 -37.20
CA HIS A 8 -22.34 24.18 -37.29
C HIS A 8 -21.03 23.53 -36.83
N GLU A 9 -20.11 23.42 -37.79
CA GLU A 9 -18.66 23.33 -37.61
C GLU A 9 -18.08 24.62 -37.00
N LEU A 10 -16.80 24.52 -36.60
CA LEU A 10 -15.72 25.52 -36.45
C LEU A 10 -15.00 25.30 -35.11
N GLY A 11 -13.68 25.11 -35.01
CA GLY A 11 -12.62 25.14 -36.01
C GLY A 11 -11.29 24.72 -35.37
N GLU A 12 -10.37 24.26 -36.20
CA GLU A 12 -8.93 24.17 -35.90
C GLU A 12 -8.34 25.59 -35.87
N ASP A 13 -7.43 25.88 -34.93
CA ASP A 13 -6.33 26.80 -35.22
C ASP A 13 -5.08 26.51 -34.39
N TRP A 14 -3.95 26.61 -35.08
CA TRP A 14 -2.59 26.44 -34.63
C TRP A 14 -2.10 27.69 -33.89
N MET A 15 -1.14 27.54 -32.97
CA MET A 15 0.22 28.15 -33.07
C MET A 15 0.92 28.28 -31.70
N ARG A 16 2.11 27.66 -31.69
CA ARG A 16 3.41 28.26 -31.35
C ARG A 16 3.44 29.32 -30.24
N LYS A 17 4.11 28.98 -29.15
CA LYS A 17 5.06 29.90 -28.51
C LYS A 17 6.46 29.30 -28.48
N THR A 18 7.34 30.10 -29.06
CA THR A 18 8.78 29.97 -29.24
C THR A 18 9.55 30.26 -27.95
N ALA A 19 10.68 29.55 -27.84
CA ALA A 19 12.03 29.97 -27.42
C ALA A 19 12.26 30.74 -26.11
N VAL A 20 13.27 30.30 -25.35
CA VAL A 20 14.54 30.96 -24.93
C VAL A 20 15.13 29.98 -23.89
N GLY A 21 16.40 29.58 -23.81
CA GLY A 21 17.66 29.91 -24.46
C GLY A 21 18.77 29.15 -23.72
N SER A 22 19.80 28.75 -24.48
CA SER A 22 21.24 28.63 -24.15
C SER A 22 21.76 28.05 -22.82
N MET A 23 22.66 27.05 -23.01
CA MET A 23 24.06 26.90 -22.52
C MET A 23 24.37 27.27 -21.05
N VAL A 24 25.14 26.49 -20.30
CA VAL A 24 26.61 26.40 -20.43
C VAL A 24 27.14 25.21 -19.59
N THR A 25 28.10 24.51 -20.20
CA THR A 25 29.07 23.54 -19.67
C THR A 25 29.94 24.07 -18.53
N GLY A 26 30.30 23.22 -17.56
CA GLY A 26 31.30 23.59 -16.56
C GLY A 26 31.73 22.45 -15.63
N THR A 27 32.37 21.42 -16.17
CA THR A 27 33.25 20.54 -15.40
C THR A 27 34.51 21.31 -15.03
N VAL A 28 34.81 21.42 -13.73
CA VAL A 28 36.18 21.70 -13.25
C VAL A 28 36.52 20.66 -12.21
N ALA A 29 37.34 19.69 -12.63
CA ALA A 29 38.10 18.84 -11.73
C ALA A 29 39.35 19.64 -11.30
N VAL A 30 39.49 19.90 -10.01
CA VAL A 30 40.76 20.34 -9.42
C VAL A 30 41.33 19.16 -8.65
N ALA A 31 42.36 18.56 -9.22
CA ALA A 31 43.30 17.71 -8.50
C ALA A 31 44.54 18.56 -8.20
N VAL A 32 44.91 18.67 -6.93
CA VAL A 32 46.26 19.09 -6.52
C VAL A 32 46.76 18.09 -5.47
N LEU A 33 47.98 17.64 -5.72
CA LEU A 33 48.73 16.59 -5.06
C LEU A 33 49.65 17.15 -3.97
N VAL A 34 49.86 16.31 -2.94
CA VAL A 34 51.10 16.10 -2.16
C VAL A 34 51.48 17.10 -1.05
N ALA A 35 51.55 16.59 0.18
CA ALA A 35 52.74 16.71 1.04
C ALA A 35 52.79 15.57 2.08
N CYS A 36 53.97 14.95 2.21
CA CYS A 36 54.33 13.92 3.18
C CYS A 36 54.33 14.45 4.63
N GLY A 37 53.94 13.62 5.59
CA GLY A 37 54.03 13.97 7.02
C GLY A 37 53.69 12.81 7.95
N GLN A 38 54.66 11.91 8.11
CA GLN A 38 55.03 11.09 9.29
C GLN A 38 53.95 10.46 10.19
N SER A 39 54.10 9.13 10.29
CA SER A 39 53.46 8.19 11.20
C SER A 39 53.52 8.57 12.68
N VAL A 40 52.36 8.60 13.35
CA VAL A 40 52.24 8.36 14.79
C VAL A 40 51.20 7.28 15.01
N ALA A 41 51.64 6.15 15.55
CA ALA A 41 50.79 5.01 15.82
C ALA A 41 49.99 5.21 17.11
N ARG A 42 48.66 5.11 16.95
CA ARG A 42 47.64 4.48 17.82
C ARG A 42 47.68 4.75 19.33
N THR A 43 46.59 5.27 19.87
CA THR A 43 45.58 4.57 20.73
C THR A 43 44.39 5.53 20.86
N GLY A 44 43.29 5.35 20.13
CA GLY A 44 42.16 4.55 20.60
C GLY A 44 40.89 5.41 20.69
N ASP A 45 40.58 6.13 19.61
CA ASP A 45 39.34 6.92 19.51
C ASP A 45 38.26 6.04 18.85
N SER A 46 37.34 5.55 19.66
CA SER A 46 36.21 4.72 19.20
C SER A 46 35.16 5.65 18.61
N THR A 47 35.45 6.23 17.45
CA THR A 47 34.43 6.79 16.56
C THR A 47 33.55 5.61 16.15
N GLN A 48 32.48 5.41 16.90
CA GLN A 48 31.43 4.46 16.61
C GLN A 48 30.70 4.96 15.36
N ALA A 49 31.28 4.67 14.20
CA ALA A 49 30.62 4.78 12.92
C ALA A 49 29.26 4.13 13.08
N HIS A 50 28.21 4.94 13.07
CA HIS A 50 26.84 4.47 13.06
C HIS A 50 26.70 3.58 11.84
N ALA A 51 26.80 2.27 12.06
CA ALA A 51 26.53 1.27 11.07
C ALA A 51 25.15 1.59 10.51
N ALA A 52 25.10 1.89 9.21
CA ALA A 52 23.85 2.04 8.51
C ALA A 52 22.95 0.84 8.88
N PRO A 53 21.68 1.08 9.28
CA PRO A 53 20.83 0.01 9.74
C PRO A 53 20.75 -1.07 8.66
N LYS A 54 21.09 -2.31 9.02
CA LYS A 54 21.08 -3.46 8.11
C LYS A 54 19.76 -3.45 7.34
N THR A 55 19.83 -3.28 6.04
CA THR A 55 18.75 -3.34 5.04
C THR A 55 18.13 -4.74 4.91
N GLY A 56 18.23 -5.59 5.94
CA GLY A 56 17.80 -6.99 5.94
C GLY A 56 16.31 -7.23 6.17
N GLY A 57 15.48 -6.17 6.23
CA GLY A 57 14.03 -6.33 6.42
C GLY A 57 13.29 -6.76 5.15
N HIS A 58 13.84 -6.48 3.97
CA HIS A 58 13.12 -6.49 2.69
C HIS A 58 13.77 -7.39 1.63
N THR A 59 14.24 -8.57 2.03
CA THR A 59 14.88 -9.56 1.15
C THR A 59 13.97 -10.71 0.75
N TYR A 60 12.70 -10.68 1.16
CA TYR A 60 11.76 -11.75 0.94
C TYR A 60 11.15 -11.64 -0.46
N LYS A 61 10.75 -12.79 -1.03
CA LYS A 61 9.90 -12.82 -2.21
C LYS A 61 8.47 -12.43 -1.82
N LEU A 62 7.71 -11.92 -2.79
CA LEU A 62 6.27 -11.77 -2.61
C LEU A 62 5.67 -13.17 -2.46
N GLN A 63 4.90 -13.36 -1.39
CA GLN A 63 4.10 -14.55 -1.18
C GLN A 63 2.71 -14.34 -1.77
N HIS A 64 2.16 -15.41 -2.32
CA HIS A 64 0.86 -15.48 -2.97
C HIS A 64 -0.12 -16.30 -2.13
N SER A 65 -1.40 -16.16 -2.43
CA SER A 65 -2.43 -17.01 -1.83
C SER A 65 -2.19 -18.49 -2.17
N ASP A 66 -2.43 -19.37 -1.19
CA ASP A 66 -2.43 -20.84 -1.38
C ASP A 66 -3.84 -21.40 -1.65
N ILE A 67 -4.87 -20.56 -1.59
CA ILE A 67 -6.25 -20.91 -1.95
C ILE A 67 -6.38 -21.09 -3.46
N HIS A 68 -6.85 -22.26 -3.88
CA HIS A 68 -7.03 -22.60 -5.28
C HIS A 68 -8.11 -21.73 -5.95
N TRP A 69 -7.84 -21.28 -7.18
CA TRP A 69 -8.76 -20.50 -8.00
C TRP A 69 -8.56 -20.83 -9.47
N SER A 70 -9.64 -21.14 -10.18
CA SER A 70 -9.61 -21.55 -11.59
C SER A 70 -9.63 -20.38 -12.58
N GLY A 71 -9.87 -19.15 -12.11
CA GLY A 71 -9.87 -17.95 -12.96
C GLY A 71 -8.47 -17.33 -13.16
N SER A 72 -8.37 -16.40 -14.11
CA SER A 72 -7.09 -15.80 -14.53
C SER A 72 -6.44 -14.87 -13.49
N LYS A 73 -7.22 -14.30 -12.57
CA LYS A 73 -6.74 -13.51 -11.44
C LYS A 73 -7.43 -14.00 -10.18
N THR A 74 -6.64 -14.41 -9.19
CA THR A 74 -7.18 -14.84 -7.92
C THR A 74 -7.71 -13.65 -7.13
N PRO A 75 -8.95 -13.70 -6.60
CA PRO A 75 -9.46 -12.65 -5.72
C PRO A 75 -8.79 -12.70 -4.34
N PHE A 76 -8.11 -13.80 -4.01
CA PHE A 76 -7.55 -14.07 -2.69
C PHE A 76 -6.21 -13.37 -2.42
N GLU A 77 -5.75 -12.53 -3.36
CA GLU A 77 -4.64 -11.62 -3.15
C GLU A 77 -4.91 -10.27 -3.82
N SER A 78 -4.30 -9.22 -3.26
CA SER A 78 -4.46 -7.85 -3.76
C SER A 78 -3.19 -7.06 -3.50
N GLN A 79 -2.86 -6.17 -4.43
CA GLN A 79 -1.66 -5.35 -4.34
C GLN A 79 -1.97 -3.91 -4.75
N ILE A 80 -1.36 -2.95 -4.06
CA ILE A 80 -1.46 -1.53 -4.37
C ILE A 80 -0.09 -0.85 -4.34
N LYS A 81 0.13 0.09 -5.26
CA LYS A 81 1.35 0.91 -5.35
C LYS A 81 1.05 2.32 -4.86
N LEU A 82 1.88 2.82 -3.95
CA LEU A 82 1.81 4.19 -3.44
C LEU A 82 2.61 5.14 -4.34
N PRO A 83 2.33 6.46 -4.30
CA PRO A 83 3.03 7.45 -5.13
C PRO A 83 4.54 7.50 -4.89
N ASP A 84 4.99 7.17 -3.68
CA ASP A 84 6.41 7.13 -3.29
C ASP A 84 7.13 5.83 -3.72
N GLY A 85 6.47 4.99 -4.53
CA GLY A 85 7.02 3.75 -5.05
C GLY A 85 6.95 2.56 -4.08
N ARG A 86 6.55 2.77 -2.82
CA ARG A 86 6.21 1.66 -1.92
C ARG A 86 5.01 0.89 -2.45
N ARG A 87 4.91 -0.37 -2.06
CA ARG A 87 3.75 -1.22 -2.40
C ARG A 87 3.30 -1.97 -1.17
N VAL A 88 2.02 -2.31 -1.13
CA VAL A 88 1.44 -3.22 -0.15
C VAL A 88 0.82 -4.36 -0.93
N ALA A 89 1.10 -5.58 -0.50
CA ALA A 89 0.41 -6.76 -0.97
C ALA A 89 -0.23 -7.46 0.23
N MET A 90 -1.43 -7.97 0.02
CA MET A 90 -2.13 -8.82 0.96
C MET A 90 -2.58 -10.08 0.27
N HIS A 91 -2.57 -11.19 1.00
CA HIS A 91 -3.04 -12.49 0.51
C HIS A 91 -3.63 -13.28 1.67
N TYR A 92 -4.62 -14.11 1.36
CA TYR A 92 -5.07 -15.13 2.28
C TYR A 92 -4.13 -16.32 2.27
N LEU A 93 -4.04 -17.00 3.41
CA LEU A 93 -3.56 -18.36 3.46
C LEU A 93 -4.65 -19.25 4.08
N GLU A 94 -4.92 -20.37 3.42
CA GLU A 94 -5.92 -21.35 3.80
C GLU A 94 -5.74 -21.76 5.26
N LYS A 95 -6.83 -21.62 6.03
CA LYS A 95 -6.87 -21.90 7.48
C LYS A 95 -5.75 -21.19 8.29
N LYS A 96 -5.23 -20.06 7.80
CA LYS A 96 -4.20 -19.24 8.48
C LYS A 96 -4.58 -17.76 8.52
N GLY A 97 -5.48 -17.30 7.66
CA GLY A 97 -6.04 -15.95 7.66
C GLY A 97 -5.32 -14.99 6.71
N LEU A 98 -5.28 -13.70 7.06
CA LEU A 98 -4.76 -12.62 6.20
C LEU A 98 -3.32 -12.26 6.53
N TYR A 99 -2.50 -12.19 5.49
CA TYR A 99 -1.11 -11.79 5.56
C TYR A 99 -0.86 -10.52 4.75
N VAL A 100 0.12 -9.74 5.19
CA VAL A 100 0.57 -8.52 4.52
C VAL A 100 2.08 -8.55 4.31
N GLN A 101 2.51 -8.01 3.17
CA GLN A 101 3.90 -7.64 2.88
C GLN A 101 3.94 -6.21 2.33
N ASP A 102 5.02 -5.50 2.65
CA ASP A 102 5.31 -4.18 2.10
C ASP A 102 6.60 -4.22 1.28
N TYR A 103 6.57 -3.53 0.14
CA TYR A 103 7.73 -3.37 -0.73
C TYR A 103 8.42 -2.05 -0.43
N SER A 104 9.74 -2.13 -0.19
CA SER A 104 10.59 -0.96 -0.02
C SER A 104 11.30 -0.64 -1.34
N PRO A 105 11.09 0.55 -1.95
CA PRO A 105 11.82 0.94 -3.15
C PRO A 105 13.32 1.12 -2.87
N LYS A 106 13.68 1.57 -1.66
CA LYS A 106 15.08 1.72 -1.24
C LYS A 106 15.80 0.38 -1.13
N ALA A 107 15.13 -0.64 -0.57
CA ALA A 107 15.72 -1.97 -0.39
C ALA A 107 15.48 -2.91 -1.60
N ARG A 108 14.63 -2.50 -2.54
CA ARG A 108 14.27 -3.25 -3.75
C ARG A 108 13.74 -4.66 -3.47
N GLY A 109 12.96 -4.83 -2.41
CA GLY A 109 12.35 -6.12 -2.09
C GLY A 109 11.22 -6.04 -1.09
N TRP A 110 10.64 -7.20 -0.78
CA TRP A 110 9.47 -7.34 0.09
C TRP A 110 9.86 -7.69 1.51
N SER A 111 9.07 -7.20 2.46
CA SER A 111 9.20 -7.57 3.86
C SER A 111 8.81 -9.02 4.11
N LYS A 112 9.20 -9.55 5.28
CA LYS A 112 8.71 -10.84 5.75
C LYS A 112 7.17 -10.80 5.83
N PRO A 113 6.46 -11.83 5.34
CA PRO A 113 5.01 -11.94 5.51
C PRO A 113 4.60 -11.79 6.97
N LYS A 114 3.66 -10.90 7.23
CA LYS A 114 3.11 -10.64 8.56
C LYS A 114 1.63 -11.00 8.58
N ASN A 115 1.24 -11.88 9.50
CA ASN A 115 -0.18 -12.15 9.75
C ASN A 115 -0.81 -10.93 10.42
N ILE A 116 -1.89 -10.41 9.83
CA ILE A 116 -2.68 -9.32 10.42
C ILE A 116 -4.03 -9.80 10.95
N TYR A 117 -4.52 -10.96 10.52
CA TYR A 117 -5.66 -11.62 11.14
C TYR A 117 -5.52 -13.13 10.99
N ARG A 118 -5.76 -13.87 12.07
CA ARG A 118 -5.68 -15.32 12.10
C ARG A 118 -7.08 -15.88 12.28
N THR A 119 -7.47 -16.77 11.38
CA THR A 119 -8.72 -17.50 11.47
C THR A 119 -8.58 -18.87 10.80
N LYS A 120 -9.50 -19.78 11.13
CA LYS A 120 -9.72 -21.08 10.48
C LYS A 120 -10.94 -21.06 9.56
N THR A 121 -11.70 -19.98 9.57
CA THR A 121 -12.81 -19.73 8.65
C THR A 121 -12.26 -19.53 7.23
N ASP A 122 -13.01 -19.96 6.23
CA ASP A 122 -12.60 -19.87 4.82
C ASP A 122 -12.69 -18.43 4.32
N ALA A 123 -11.75 -18.05 3.44
CA ALA A 123 -11.79 -16.75 2.79
C ALA A 123 -13.00 -16.70 1.87
N CYS A 124 -13.78 -15.62 1.98
CA CYS A 124 -15.07 -15.55 1.34
C CYS A 124 -15.08 -14.62 0.11
N GLN A 125 -14.68 -13.37 0.33
CA GLN A 125 -14.59 -12.38 -0.73
C GLN A 125 -13.13 -11.98 -0.97
N GLY A 126 -12.90 -11.37 -2.13
CA GLY A 126 -11.59 -10.87 -2.50
C GLY A 126 -11.09 -9.77 -1.57
N ILE A 127 -9.78 -9.53 -1.58
CA ILE A 127 -9.19 -8.48 -0.73
C ILE A 127 -9.33 -7.13 -1.42
N HIS A 128 -10.02 -6.19 -0.76
CA HIS A 128 -10.15 -4.82 -1.26
C HIS A 128 -9.09 -3.92 -0.63
N LEU A 129 -8.19 -3.37 -1.46
CA LEU A 129 -7.20 -2.38 -1.05
C LEU A 129 -7.51 -1.01 -1.65
N LYS A 130 -7.38 0.03 -0.83
CA LYS A 130 -7.46 1.42 -1.28
C LYS A 130 -6.41 2.26 -0.59
N HIS A 131 -5.88 3.26 -1.27
CA HIS A 131 -4.94 4.20 -0.68
C HIS A 131 -5.27 5.65 -1.02
N ARG A 132 -4.89 6.55 -0.11
CA ARG A 132 -4.89 8.00 -0.35
C ARG A 132 -4.02 8.70 0.67
N ALA A 133 -3.23 9.68 0.23
CA ALA A 133 -2.40 10.52 1.11
C ALA A 133 -1.58 9.69 2.13
N GLY A 134 -0.96 8.60 1.67
CA GLY A 134 -0.13 7.71 2.50
C GLY A 134 -0.91 6.84 3.51
N THR A 135 -2.24 6.86 3.47
CA THR A 135 -3.12 5.96 4.23
C THR A 135 -3.57 4.83 3.33
N VAL A 136 -3.52 3.60 3.84
CA VAL A 136 -3.99 2.40 3.15
C VAL A 136 -5.11 1.79 3.99
N ALA A 137 -6.22 1.46 3.34
CA ALA A 137 -7.35 0.76 3.93
C ALA A 137 -7.51 -0.59 3.24
N ALA A 138 -7.85 -1.62 4.02
CA ALA A 138 -8.09 -2.98 3.57
C ALA A 138 -9.43 -3.49 4.09
N ILE A 139 -10.12 -4.27 3.27
CA ILE A 139 -11.28 -5.09 3.64
C ILE A 139 -10.94 -6.53 3.25
N ALA A 140 -11.26 -7.46 4.15
CA ALA A 140 -11.10 -8.89 3.96
C ALA A 140 -12.20 -9.62 4.72
N ASP A 141 -12.70 -10.71 4.17
CA ASP A 141 -13.96 -11.31 4.57
C ASP A 141 -13.85 -12.85 4.63
N TRP A 142 -14.50 -13.45 5.62
CA TRP A 142 -14.53 -14.90 5.85
C TRP A 142 -15.95 -15.38 6.15
N ALA A 143 -16.24 -16.61 5.76
CA ALA A 143 -17.45 -17.33 6.16
C ALA A 143 -17.21 -18.84 6.08
N THR A 144 -17.99 -19.59 6.85
CA THR A 144 -18.12 -21.02 6.59
C THR A 144 -18.92 -21.19 5.31
N TYR A 145 -18.54 -22.13 4.43
CA TYR A 145 -19.27 -22.43 3.20
C TYR A 145 -19.35 -21.28 2.19
N CYS A 146 -18.38 -20.35 2.18
CA CYS A 146 -18.44 -19.27 1.18
C CYS A 146 -18.29 -19.76 -0.26
N ALA A 147 -17.65 -20.91 -0.49
CA ALA A 147 -17.63 -21.56 -1.79
C ALA A 147 -19.05 -21.93 -2.29
N ASP A 148 -20.00 -22.10 -1.37
CA ASP A 148 -21.40 -22.44 -1.65
C ASP A 148 -22.28 -21.18 -1.83
N GLY A 149 -21.68 -19.99 -1.79
CA GLY A 149 -22.36 -18.71 -2.01
C GLY A 149 -22.90 -18.03 -0.76
N GLU A 150 -22.61 -18.57 0.44
CA GLU A 150 -22.93 -17.91 1.70
C GLU A 150 -22.24 -16.54 1.82
N PRO A 151 -22.93 -15.51 2.33
CA PRO A 151 -22.32 -14.21 2.55
C PRO A 151 -21.23 -14.29 3.63
N PRO A 152 -20.33 -13.28 3.70
CA PRO A 152 -19.41 -13.15 4.81
C PRO A 152 -20.09 -13.23 6.18
N GLN A 153 -19.43 -13.87 7.13
CA GLN A 153 -19.82 -13.91 8.54
C GLN A 153 -18.81 -13.16 9.40
N GLU A 154 -17.64 -12.87 8.86
CA GLU A 154 -16.58 -12.11 9.49
C GLU A 154 -16.03 -11.11 8.47
N SER A 155 -15.91 -9.84 8.86
CA SER A 155 -15.30 -8.80 8.04
C SER A 155 -14.26 -8.02 8.82
N LEU A 156 -13.04 -8.01 8.30
CA LEU A 156 -11.93 -7.24 8.85
C LEU A 156 -11.80 -5.92 8.09
N ALA A 157 -11.99 -4.82 8.80
CA ALA A 157 -11.51 -3.52 8.38
C ALA A 157 -10.10 -3.29 8.93
N ALA A 158 -9.14 -2.96 8.07
CA ALA A 158 -7.79 -2.66 8.51
C ALA A 158 -7.24 -1.38 7.90
N VAL A 159 -6.47 -0.61 8.66
CA VAL A 159 -5.88 0.66 8.22
C VAL A 159 -4.41 0.72 8.61
N ALA A 160 -3.56 1.15 7.68
CA ALA A 160 -2.17 1.47 7.93
C ALA A 160 -1.81 2.87 7.45
N THR A 161 -0.91 3.51 8.18
CA THR A 161 -0.32 4.80 7.80
C THR A 161 1.20 4.79 7.98
N GLY A 162 1.87 5.83 7.49
CA GLY A 162 3.31 5.99 7.69
C GLY A 162 4.07 4.86 7.02
N ARG A 163 4.83 4.07 7.80
CA ARG A 163 5.72 3.00 7.31
C ARG A 163 5.01 1.72 6.84
N LEU A 164 3.68 1.59 7.05
CA LEU A 164 2.88 0.42 6.65
C LEU A 164 3.21 -0.90 7.36
N THR A 165 4.06 -0.86 8.39
CA THR A 165 4.48 -2.03 9.19
C THR A 165 3.52 -2.35 10.34
N LYS A 166 2.63 -1.40 10.67
CA LYS A 166 1.59 -1.51 11.70
C LYS A 166 0.23 -1.26 11.06
N TRP A 167 -0.74 -2.06 11.48
CA TRP A 167 -2.11 -2.06 11.00
C TRP A 167 -3.03 -1.96 12.19
N ASP A 168 -3.85 -0.93 12.21
CA ASP A 168 -5.03 -0.88 13.06
C ASP A 168 -6.07 -1.80 12.42
N ARG A 169 -6.83 -2.51 13.25
CA ARG A 169 -7.72 -3.58 12.82
C ARG A 169 -9.04 -3.44 13.54
N HIS A 170 -10.11 -3.88 12.90
CA HIS A 170 -11.40 -4.04 13.52
C HIS A 170 -12.13 -5.20 12.87
N LEU A 171 -12.43 -6.23 13.66
CA LEU A 171 -13.22 -7.36 13.21
C LEU A 171 -14.70 -7.13 13.54
N THR A 172 -15.56 -7.27 12.54
CA THR A 172 -17.01 -7.34 12.72
C THR A 172 -17.44 -8.79 12.45
N LYS A 173 -18.10 -9.43 13.42
CA LYS A 173 -18.66 -10.79 13.30
C LYS A 173 -20.16 -10.74 13.03
N GLY A 174 -20.71 -11.78 12.43
CA GLY A 174 -22.12 -11.85 12.01
C GLY A 174 -22.46 -10.75 11.00
N PHE A 175 -21.57 -10.48 10.05
CA PHE A 175 -21.64 -9.32 9.17
C PHE A 175 -21.20 -9.64 7.75
N ASP A 176 -22.07 -9.31 6.79
CA ASP A 176 -22.00 -9.61 5.35
C ASP A 176 -20.86 -8.94 4.57
N GLY A 177 -19.91 -8.30 5.27
CA GLY A 177 -18.74 -7.69 4.67
C GLY A 177 -18.87 -6.18 4.45
N TRP A 178 -17.77 -5.46 4.64
CA TRP A 178 -17.73 -4.04 4.26
C TRP A 178 -17.69 -3.92 2.74
N ALA A 179 -18.57 -3.13 2.13
CA ALA A 179 -18.57 -2.95 0.67
C ALA A 179 -17.54 -1.93 0.19
N LYS A 180 -17.25 -0.89 0.99
CA LYS A 180 -16.40 0.24 0.58
C LYS A 180 -15.57 0.78 1.73
N ALA A 181 -14.37 1.25 1.42
CA ALA A 181 -13.56 2.10 2.29
C ALA A 181 -13.39 3.49 1.66
N ASP A 182 -13.80 4.54 2.36
CA ASP A 182 -13.63 5.92 1.91
C ASP A 182 -12.57 6.64 2.73
N ILE A 183 -11.53 7.11 2.06
CA ILE A 183 -10.40 7.82 2.68
C ILE A 183 -10.53 9.31 2.38
N THR A 184 -10.53 10.14 3.43
CA THR A 184 -10.60 11.61 3.29
C THR A 184 -9.42 12.14 2.48
N LYS A 185 -9.56 13.35 1.91
CA LYS A 185 -8.52 13.95 1.05
C LYS A 185 -7.13 14.00 1.70
N ASN A 186 -7.10 14.25 2.99
CA ASN A 186 -5.88 14.34 3.80
C ASN A 186 -5.45 13.00 4.44
N GLY A 187 -6.15 11.89 4.18
CA GLY A 187 -5.84 10.57 4.74
C GLY A 187 -6.09 10.43 6.25
N LYS A 188 -6.62 11.45 6.94
CA LYS A 188 -6.72 11.42 8.40
C LYS A 188 -7.92 10.61 8.92
N GLN A 189 -8.85 10.23 8.05
CA GLN A 189 -10.01 9.42 8.38
C GLN A 189 -10.29 8.41 7.27
N VAL A 190 -10.72 7.22 7.70
CA VAL A 190 -11.28 6.18 6.84
C VAL A 190 -12.69 5.86 7.33
N THR A 191 -13.64 5.74 6.43
CA THR A 191 -15.00 5.27 6.73
C THR A 191 -15.31 4.05 5.90
N PHE A 192 -15.47 2.91 6.56
CA PHE A 192 -15.94 1.67 5.98
C PHE A 192 -17.47 1.69 5.95
N LYS A 193 -18.05 1.19 4.85
CA LYS A 193 -19.49 1.32 4.56
C LYS A 193 -20.05 0.02 4.01
N TYR A 194 -21.21 -0.36 4.53
CA TYR A 194 -22.11 -1.37 3.99
C TYR A 194 -23.54 -0.87 4.29
N HIS A 195 -24.45 -0.81 3.32
CA HIS A 195 -25.79 -0.22 3.47
C HIS A 195 -25.83 1.09 4.30
N SER A 196 -26.47 1.08 5.48
CA SER A 196 -26.49 2.16 6.47
C SER A 196 -25.33 2.11 7.47
N ASP A 197 -24.67 0.96 7.63
CA ASP A 197 -23.59 0.74 8.59
C ASP A 197 -22.32 1.51 8.26
N ARG A 198 -21.72 2.10 9.30
CA ARG A 198 -20.51 2.92 9.19
C ARG A 198 -19.54 2.56 10.29
N LEU A 199 -18.33 2.15 9.90
CA LEU A 199 -17.20 2.04 10.81
C LEU A 199 -16.17 3.09 10.48
N LYS A 200 -15.86 3.94 11.47
CA LYS A 200 -14.94 5.06 11.31
C LYS A 200 -13.61 4.77 12.00
N TRP A 201 -12.54 4.98 11.26
CA TRP A 201 -11.18 5.06 11.78
C TRP A 201 -10.66 6.49 11.67
N THR A 202 -9.87 6.93 12.65
CA THR A 202 -9.15 8.21 12.56
C THR A 202 -7.70 8.06 12.94
N LYS A 203 -6.82 8.85 12.31
CA LYS A 203 -5.38 8.83 12.60
C LYS A 203 -5.05 9.14 14.06
N ALA A 204 -5.91 9.88 14.75
CA ALA A 204 -5.70 10.26 16.14
C ALA A 204 -6.15 9.20 17.15
N LYS A 205 -7.18 8.41 16.83
CA LYS A 205 -7.83 7.50 17.79
C LYS A 205 -7.84 6.04 17.39
N GLY A 206 -7.48 5.70 16.16
CA GLY A 206 -7.70 4.37 15.62
C GLY A 206 -9.18 4.11 15.31
N PHE A 207 -9.56 2.83 15.39
CA PHE A 207 -10.95 2.39 15.40
C PHE A 207 -11.59 2.61 16.78
N PRO A 208 -12.93 2.65 16.88
CA PRO A 208 -13.61 2.41 18.16
C PRO A 208 -13.25 1.02 18.72
N LYS A 209 -13.54 0.80 20.01
CA LYS A 209 -13.15 -0.41 20.77
C LYS A 209 -13.38 -1.68 19.94
N ASN A 210 -12.32 -2.46 19.80
CA ASN A 210 -12.20 -3.55 18.84
C ASN A 210 -12.27 -4.91 19.57
N PRO A 211 -12.95 -5.93 19.03
CA PRO A 211 -12.93 -7.29 19.58
C PRO A 211 -11.57 -8.03 19.51
N LEU A 212 -10.56 -7.47 18.83
CA LEU A 212 -9.23 -8.07 18.71
C LEU A 212 -8.18 -7.50 19.67
N ASP A 213 -8.56 -6.53 20.50
CA ASP A 213 -7.67 -5.85 21.47
C ASP A 213 -7.77 -6.49 22.87
#